data_AF-A0A8C1DSH1-F1
#
_entry.id   AF-A0A8C1DSH1-F1
#
_cell.length_a   1.000
_cell.length_b   1.000
_cell.length_c   1.000
_cell.angle_alpha   90.00
_cell.angle_beta   90.00
_cell.angle_gamma   90.00
#
_symmetry.space_group_name_H-M   'P 1'
#
loop_
_entity.id
_entity.type
_entity.pdbx_description
1 polymer ?
#
loop_
_entity_poly.entity_id
_entity_poly.type
_entity_poly.pdbx_seq_one_letter_code
_entity_poly.pdbx_strand_id
1 'polypeptide(L)'
;MMLSPEQTDSDLPWSQSDAETMLNDIKVGCITDEPMEGEGKTKSLAPQSLSREERRRRRRATAKYRSAHATRERIRVEAFNVAFAELRKLLPTLPPDKKLSKIEILRLAICYISYLNHVLDV
;
A
#
# COMPACT_ATOMS: atom_id res chain seq x y z
N MET A 1 57.23 -5.62 5.79
CA MET A 1 56.93 -4.95 7.08
C MET A 1 55.98 -3.81 6.73
N MET A 2 54.71 -3.80 7.12
CA MET A 2 54.16 -3.94 8.46
C MET A 2 52.83 -4.71 8.42
N LEU A 3 52.62 -5.55 9.43
CA LEU A 3 51.36 -6.21 9.78
C LEU A 3 50.72 -5.43 10.94
N SER A 4 49.40 -5.18 10.85
CA SER A 4 48.41 -5.08 11.95
C SER A 4 48.54 -3.94 12.98
N PRO A 5 47.59 -3.70 13.92
CA PRO A 5 46.24 -4.28 14.16
C PRO A 5 45.10 -3.27 14.53
N GLU A 6 43.87 -3.81 14.61
CA GLU A 6 42.74 -3.53 15.53
C GLU A 6 42.07 -2.14 15.67
N GLN A 7 40.74 -2.15 15.51
CA GLN A 7 39.70 -1.69 16.46
C GLN A 7 38.33 -2.08 15.84
N THR A 8 37.71 -3.19 16.23
CA THR A 8 36.78 -3.42 17.37
C THR A 8 35.50 -2.57 17.34
N ASP A 9 34.39 -3.27 17.61
CA ASP A 9 33.01 -2.83 17.91
C ASP A 9 32.06 -2.68 16.70
N SER A 10 30.85 -3.24 16.68
CA SER A 10 30.11 -4.09 17.63
C SER A 10 28.83 -4.58 16.91
N ASP A 11 28.47 -5.84 17.11
CA ASP A 11 27.13 -6.46 17.16
C ASP A 11 26.03 -6.12 16.10
N LEU A 12 25.76 -7.10 15.23
CA LEU A 12 24.39 -7.44 14.79
C LEU A 12 23.73 -8.30 15.90
N PRO A 13 22.42 -8.63 15.87
CA PRO A 13 21.24 -7.97 15.29
C PRO A 13 20.05 -7.93 16.30
N TRP A 14 18.89 -7.40 15.88
CA TRP A 14 17.57 -7.44 16.53
C TRP A 14 17.33 -6.44 17.66
N SER A 15 16.65 -5.35 17.34
CA SER A 15 15.47 -4.97 18.13
C SER A 15 14.46 -4.32 17.21
N GLN A 16 13.36 -5.05 16.99
CA GLN A 16 12.01 -4.53 16.82
C GLN A 16 11.94 -3.06 17.22
N SER A 17 11.86 -2.18 16.23
CA SER A 17 11.39 -0.82 16.40
C SER A 17 10.05 -0.77 15.68
N ASP A 18 9.03 -0.69 16.51
CA ASP A 18 7.68 -1.10 16.22
C ASP A 18 7.04 -0.31 15.08
N ALA A 19 6.45 -1.06 14.15
CA ALA A 19 5.47 -0.56 13.19
C ALA A 19 4.23 0.07 13.88
N GLU A 20 4.16 0.06 15.22
CA GLU A 20 3.10 0.68 16.02
C GLU A 20 3.23 2.20 16.17
N THR A 21 4.40 2.80 15.94
CA THR A 21 4.54 4.28 16.08
C THR A 21 3.94 5.04 14.90
N MET A 22 4.03 4.50 13.68
CA MET A 22 3.50 5.15 12.47
C MET A 22 1.97 5.09 12.34
N LEU A 23 1.30 4.24 13.13
CA LEU A 23 -0.17 4.20 13.19
C LEU A 23 -0.76 5.23 14.18
N ASN A 24 0.03 5.70 15.14
CA ASN A 24 -0.44 6.63 16.18
C ASN A 24 -0.49 8.09 15.70
N ASP A 25 0.30 8.47 14.70
CA ASP A 25 0.27 9.83 14.13
C ASP A 25 -0.92 10.11 13.20
N ILE A 26 -1.63 9.09 12.72
CA ILE A 26 -2.89 9.30 11.95
C ILE A 26 -4.07 9.58 12.90
N LYS A 27 -3.90 9.40 14.22
CA LYS A 27 -4.94 9.62 15.22
C LYS A 27 -4.98 11.05 15.78
N VAL A 28 -4.13 11.97 15.31
CA VAL A 28 -4.11 13.39 15.72
C VAL A 28 -4.40 14.30 14.53
N GLY A 29 -5.60 14.15 13.95
CA GLY A 29 -6.04 14.98 12.83
C GLY A 29 -7.54 14.93 12.59
N CYS A 30 -8.34 14.75 13.65
CA CYS A 30 -9.75 15.12 13.60
C CYS A 30 -9.86 16.46 14.33
N ILE A 31 -9.60 17.54 13.59
CA ILE A 31 -10.07 18.86 13.99
C ILE A 31 -11.57 18.71 14.20
N THR A 32 -11.99 18.84 15.45
CA THR A 32 -13.36 19.13 15.83
C THR A 32 -13.68 20.49 15.20
N ASP A 33 -14.38 20.48 14.08
CA ASP A 33 -15.08 21.67 13.60
C ASP A 33 -16.23 21.93 14.58
N GLU A 34 -15.94 22.74 15.60
CA GLU A 34 -16.95 23.41 16.41
C GLU A 34 -17.78 24.32 15.48
N PRO A 35 -19.12 24.19 15.42
CA PRO A 35 -19.93 25.11 14.65
C PRO A 35 -20.08 26.42 15.45
N MET A 36 -19.42 27.47 14.98
CA MET A 36 -19.60 28.84 15.46
C MET A 36 -21.02 29.31 15.11
N GLU A 37 -21.85 29.56 16.14
CA GLU A 37 -23.20 30.11 15.96
C GLU A 37 -23.14 31.57 15.51
N GLY A 38 -23.72 31.83 14.33
CA GLY A 38 -23.98 33.16 13.80
C GLY A 38 -25.47 33.32 13.55
N GLU A 39 -26.10 34.22 14.29
CA GLU A 39 -27.52 34.56 14.16
C GLU A 39 -27.83 35.16 12.79
N GLY A 40 -28.69 34.47 12.03
CA GLY A 40 -29.16 34.91 10.71
C GLY A 40 -30.49 34.24 10.40
N LYS A 41 -31.58 34.87 10.83
CA LYS A 41 -32.96 34.39 10.71
C LYS A 41 -33.37 34.26 9.24
N THR A 42 -33.23 33.07 8.66
CA THR A 42 -33.96 32.67 7.45
C THR A 42 -34.69 31.34 7.70
N LYS A 43 -36.02 31.45 7.64
CA LYS A 43 -37.08 30.44 7.70
C LYS A 43 -36.59 28.98 7.53
N SER A 44 -36.72 28.20 8.60
CA SER A 44 -36.47 26.76 8.68
C SER A 44 -37.34 25.97 7.68
N LEU A 45 -36.77 25.59 6.54
CA LEU A 45 -37.27 24.48 5.73
C LEU A 45 -36.78 23.19 6.38
N ALA A 46 -37.71 22.40 6.91
CA ALA A 46 -37.44 21.10 7.53
C ALA A 46 -36.51 20.25 6.64
N PRO A 47 -35.52 19.52 7.20
CA PRO A 47 -34.68 18.65 6.41
C PRO A 47 -35.57 17.52 5.86
N GLN A 48 -35.92 17.60 4.58
CA GLN A 48 -36.58 16.50 3.88
C GLN A 48 -35.76 15.23 4.12
N SER A 49 -36.42 14.16 4.55
CA SER A 49 -35.78 12.88 4.82
C SER A 49 -35.20 12.33 3.51
N LEU A 50 -33.93 12.66 3.26
CA LEU A 50 -33.21 12.15 2.10
C LEU A 50 -33.31 10.62 2.11
N SER A 51 -33.71 10.04 0.98
CA SER A 51 -33.71 8.60 0.81
C SER A 51 -32.36 8.02 1.24
N ARG A 52 -32.37 6.79 1.74
CA ARG A 52 -31.14 6.04 2.11
C ARG A 52 -30.09 6.10 0.99
N GLU A 53 -30.54 6.09 -0.26
CA GLU A 53 -29.66 6.17 -1.44
C GLU A 53 -29.05 7.56 -1.64
N GLU A 54 -29.84 8.62 -1.47
CA GLU A 54 -29.40 10.01 -1.55
C GLU A 54 -28.31 10.32 -0.50
N ARG A 55 -28.50 9.80 0.73
CA ARG A 55 -27.52 9.93 1.82
C ARG A 55 -26.21 9.18 1.51
N ARG A 56 -26.29 8.01 0.85
CA ARG A 56 -25.10 7.27 0.37
C ARG A 56 -24.37 8.03 -0.73
N ARG A 57 -25.11 8.59 -1.70
CA ARG A 57 -24.56 9.39 -2.80
C ARG A 57 -23.80 10.61 -2.26
N ARG A 58 -24.40 11.39 -1.34
CA ARG A 58 -23.73 12.54 -0.70
C ARG A 58 -22.44 12.13 0.01
N ARG A 59 -22.45 11.05 0.79
CA ARG A 59 -21.24 10.56 1.47
C ARG A 59 -20.14 10.20 0.49
N ARG A 60 -20.45 9.48 -0.60
CA ARG A 60 -19.49 9.11 -1.65
C ARG A 60 -18.93 10.32 -2.41
N ALA A 61 -19.73 11.37 -2.54
CA ALA A 61 -19.33 12.64 -3.16
C ALA A 61 -18.46 13.53 -2.25
N THR A 62 -18.23 13.17 -0.99
CA THR A 62 -17.28 13.91 -0.15
C THR A 62 -15.84 13.66 -0.59
N ALA A 63 -15.00 14.70 -0.52
CA ALA A 63 -13.57 14.58 -0.81
C ALA A 63 -12.89 13.54 0.10
N LYS A 64 -13.27 13.50 1.39
CA LYS A 64 -12.78 12.52 2.38
C LYS A 64 -13.07 11.07 1.97
N TYR A 65 -14.27 10.78 1.46
CA TYR A 65 -14.59 9.43 0.98
C TYR A 65 -13.75 9.07 -0.25
N ARG A 66 -13.65 9.99 -1.23
CA ARG A 66 -12.87 9.75 -2.45
C ARG A 66 -11.39 9.54 -2.14
N SER A 67 -10.79 10.37 -1.29
CA SER A 67 -9.37 10.25 -0.92
C SER A 67 -9.10 8.95 -0.16
N ALA A 68 -9.95 8.59 0.80
CA ALA A 68 -9.84 7.32 1.52
C ALA A 68 -9.93 6.11 0.58
N HIS A 69 -10.84 6.14 -0.40
CA HIS A 69 -10.97 5.08 -1.40
C HIS A 69 -9.74 5.00 -2.32
N ALA A 70 -9.24 6.15 -2.80
CA ALA A 70 -8.06 6.21 -3.63
C ALA A 70 -6.82 5.68 -2.89
N THR A 71 -6.65 6.01 -1.60
CA THR A 71 -5.56 5.48 -0.78
C THR A 71 -5.65 3.97 -0.60
N ARG A 72 -6.85 3.42 -0.34
CA ARG A 72 -7.05 1.97 -0.25
C ARG A 72 -6.68 1.25 -1.54
N GLU A 73 -7.09 1.81 -2.68
CA GLU A 73 -6.78 1.22 -3.98
C GLU A 73 -5.28 1.30 -4.29
N ARG A 74 -4.61 2.40 -3.92
CA ARG A 74 -3.14 2.52 -4.04
C ARG A 74 -2.44 1.42 -3.26
N ILE A 75 -2.81 1.20 -2.00
CA ILE A 75 -2.25 0.14 -1.14
C ILE A 75 -2.48 -1.23 -1.77
N ARG A 76 -3.69 -1.49 -2.28
CA ARG A 76 -4.02 -2.76 -2.96
C ARG A 76 -3.13 -3.01 -4.18
N VAL A 77 -2.92 -1.98 -5.00
CA VAL A 77 -2.07 -2.06 -6.21
C VAL A 77 -0.59 -2.18 -5.84
N GLU A 78 -0.14 -1.52 -4.78
CA GLU A 78 1.22 -1.64 -4.26
C GLU A 78 1.51 -3.06 -3.78
N ALA A 79 0.63 -3.64 -2.96
CA ALA A 79 0.74 -5.03 -2.52
C ALA A 79 0.80 -6.01 -3.71
N PHE A 80 -0.02 -5.78 -4.74
CA PHE A 80 0.04 -6.55 -5.98
C PHE A 80 1.40 -6.40 -6.70
N ASN A 81 1.95 -5.19 -6.77
CA ASN A 81 3.23 -4.93 -7.44
C ASN A 81 4.41 -5.54 -6.66
N VAL A 82 4.35 -5.57 -5.33
CA VAL A 82 5.34 -6.25 -4.47
C VAL A 82 5.37 -7.75 -4.81
N ALA A 83 4.21 -8.41 -4.81
CA ALA A 83 4.12 -9.82 -5.20
C ALA A 83 4.63 -10.07 -6.63
N PHE A 84 4.38 -9.15 -7.56
CA PHE A 84 4.89 -9.23 -8.93
C PHE A 84 6.42 -9.10 -9.00
N ALA A 85 7.01 -8.25 -8.16
CA ALA A 85 8.45 -8.10 -8.07
C ALA A 85 9.11 -9.35 -7.43
N GLU A 86 8.47 -9.96 -6.44
CA GLU A 86 8.92 -11.23 -5.86
C GLU A 86 8.90 -12.35 -6.89
N LEU A 87 7.81 -12.49 -7.65
CA LEU A 87 7.74 -13.45 -8.75
C LEU A 87 8.87 -13.22 -9.77
N ARG A 88 9.13 -11.97 -10.16
CA ARG A 88 10.19 -11.62 -11.11
C ARG A 88 11.59 -12.07 -10.65
N LYS A 89 11.89 -12.03 -9.35
CA LYS A 89 13.19 -12.46 -8.81
C LYS A 89 13.46 -13.95 -9.00
N LEU A 90 12.40 -14.76 -9.06
CA LEU A 90 12.49 -16.21 -9.26
C LEU A 90 12.65 -16.62 -10.73
N LEU A 91 12.44 -15.69 -11.66
CA LEU A 91 12.46 -16.00 -13.09
C LEU A 91 13.87 -15.90 -13.69
N PRO A 92 14.31 -16.92 -14.45
CA PRO A 92 15.60 -16.88 -15.11
C PRO A 92 15.59 -15.91 -16.29
N THR A 93 16.53 -14.94 -16.31
CA THR A 93 16.70 -13.97 -17.40
C THR A 93 18.16 -13.67 -17.70
N LEU A 94 18.50 -13.49 -18.98
CA LEU A 94 19.77 -12.87 -19.42
C LEU A 94 19.49 -11.52 -20.10
N PRO A 95 20.10 -10.40 -19.65
CA PRO A 95 20.84 -10.24 -18.39
C PRO A 95 19.90 -10.33 -17.16
N PRO A 96 20.43 -10.54 -15.94
CA PRO A 96 19.60 -10.75 -14.73
C PRO A 96 18.68 -9.57 -14.40
N ASP A 97 19.08 -8.35 -14.79
CA ASP A 97 18.37 -7.09 -14.60
C ASP A 97 17.42 -6.72 -15.77
N LYS A 98 17.18 -7.64 -16.71
CA LYS A 98 16.24 -7.42 -17.83
C LYS A 98 14.87 -6.97 -17.30
N LYS A 99 14.42 -5.80 -17.71
CA LYS A 99 13.06 -5.32 -17.40
C LYS A 99 12.05 -6.17 -18.14
N LEU A 100 11.12 -6.77 -17.41
CA LEU A 100 10.01 -7.56 -17.95
C LEU A 100 8.69 -6.85 -17.67
N SER A 101 7.80 -6.84 -18.66
CA SER A 101 6.41 -6.41 -18.49
C SER A 101 5.61 -7.44 -17.68
N LYS A 102 4.43 -7.03 -17.18
CA LYS A 102 3.57 -7.91 -16.38
C LYS A 102 3.19 -9.20 -17.13
N ILE A 103 2.91 -9.08 -18.42
CA ILE A 103 2.54 -10.25 -19.25
C ILE A 103 3.74 -11.18 -19.50
N GLU A 104 4.93 -10.63 -19.70
CA GLU A 104 6.15 -11.44 -19.89
C GLU A 104 6.49 -12.23 -18.63
N ILE A 105 6.39 -11.62 -17.45
CA ILE A 105 6.60 -12.31 -16.16
C ILE A 105 5.64 -13.50 -16.03
N LEU A 106 4.35 -13.32 -16.32
CA LEU A 106 3.38 -14.42 -16.23
C LEU A 106 3.68 -15.55 -17.22
N ARG A 107 3.98 -15.21 -18.48
CA ARG A 107 4.32 -16.21 -19.50
C ARG A 107 5.58 -16.98 -19.13
N LEU A 108 6.62 -16.27 -18.69
CA LEU A 108 7.89 -16.86 -18.30
C LEU A 108 7.76 -17.74 -17.06
N ALA A 109 6.94 -17.34 -16.08
CA ALA A 109 6.63 -18.17 -14.91
C ALA A 109 5.98 -19.50 -15.30
N ILE A 110 4.98 -19.47 -16.19
CA ILE A 110 4.32 -20.69 -16.69
C ILE A 110 5.35 -21.58 -17.39
N CYS A 111 6.13 -21.03 -18.31
CA CYS A 111 7.17 -21.80 -19.01
C CYS A 111 8.20 -22.39 -18.05
N TYR A 112 8.60 -21.63 -17.02
CA TYR A 112 9.62 -22.08 -16.07
C TYR A 112 9.11 -23.19 -15.17
N ILE A 113 7.87 -23.11 -14.67
CA ILE A 113 7.24 -24.22 -13.93
C ILE A 113 7.17 -25.47 -14.80
N SER A 114 6.71 -25.36 -16.05
CA SER A 114 6.67 -26.50 -16.98
C SER A 114 8.04 -27.10 -17.25
N TYR A 115 9.07 -26.26 -17.41
CA TYR A 115 10.44 -26.72 -17.58
C TYR A 115 10.95 -27.49 -16.35
N LEU A 116 10.76 -26.95 -15.15
CA LEU A 116 11.19 -27.62 -13.91
C LEU A 116 10.47 -28.96 -13.72
N ASN A 117 9.16 -29.03 -13.98
CA ASN A 117 8.42 -30.30 -13.92
C ASN A 117 9.01 -31.34 -14.90
N HIS A 118 9.31 -30.94 -16.14
CA HIS A 118 9.93 -31.84 -17.10
C HIS A 118 11.32 -32.34 -16.65
N VAL A 119 12.12 -31.47 -16.04
CA VAL A 119 13.44 -31.84 -15.50
C VAL A 119 13.33 -32.81 -14.31
N LEU A 120 12.25 -32.75 -13.52
CA LEU A 120 12.02 -33.63 -12.38
C LEU A 120 11.41 -34.99 -12.75
N ASP A 121 10.65 -35.04 -13.85
CA ASP A 121 10.03 -36.27 -14.35
C ASP A 121 11.01 -37.18 -15.14
N VAL A 122 12.17 -36.63 -15.51
CA VAL A 122 13.28 -37.34 -16.18
C VAL A 122 14.28 -37.84 -15.15
#